data_AF-A0A3C0VGJ3-F1
#
_entry.id   AF-A0A3C0VGJ3-F1
#
_cell.length_a   1.000
_cell.length_b   1.000
_cell.length_c   1.000
_cell.angle_alpha   90.00
_cell.angle_beta   90.00
_cell.angle_gamma   90.00
#
_symmetry.space_group_name_H-M   'P 1'
#
loop_
_entity.id
_entity.type
_entity.pdbx_description
1 polymer ?
#
loop_
_entity_poly.entity_id
_entity_poly.type
_entity_poly.pdbx_seq_one_letter_code
_entity_poly.pdbx_strand_id
1 'polypeptide(L)'
;TVSVWDAAGTTELYRSELLNPENVLGTFPNGPASLAVDLIEDTGATVKGQVIRVERTPDPDLSGTGGLGNPDEAAVLSLAEVEVYRQLTCPAQGDSHCAGLTYEGPAHGEPGSPGLYWVHAAATDDSGDAPYITISADNGVTAPATFGPARVYGAPFLLTLGTWTLTVRADDSLVCTDEAADAACTVTLDLTGDPDNVAPGGTATQSSTVNNGIAPRAIDGATDGVFDHGSVIHTDPADPFPWWEVDLGAAFELDRIVLWNRIDPCIGCMERLSNFKAAVLDESRTEAFAESFFTDFTGFADTTDEGFEIALPPGTAGRFVRIEILGPGTSGETILNLAEVQAFRGGEAPAEIFVLMGNVNTDSKVDIADAIALLGYLFGGGAKPPPVCAKAADANDDNKLDIADAIKILGYLFSQQAMLAPDHGTITAATNVCTGYAAGGVDDFDAKPYFPAQVSGLPPCAAPCR
;
A
#
# COMPACT_ATOMS: atom_id res chain seq x y z
N THR A 1 33.09 -35.92 3.40
CA THR A 1 32.23 -36.64 4.36
C THR A 1 30.89 -35.94 4.57
N VAL A 2 29.91 -36.67 5.06
CA VAL A 2 28.64 -36.14 5.60
C VAL A 2 28.59 -36.54 7.07
N SER A 3 28.33 -35.59 7.98
CA SER A 3 28.41 -35.85 9.42
C SER A 3 27.31 -35.17 10.20
N VAL A 4 26.91 -35.81 11.31
CA VAL A 4 25.91 -35.32 12.27
C VAL A 4 26.63 -34.95 13.56
N TRP A 5 26.33 -33.77 14.10
CA TRP A 5 26.99 -33.23 15.29
C TRP A 5 25.96 -32.82 16.35
N ASP A 6 26.45 -32.69 17.58
CA ASP A 6 25.67 -32.14 18.70
C ASP A 6 25.30 -30.65 18.49
N ALA A 7 24.45 -30.14 19.39
CA ALA A 7 23.95 -28.76 19.38
C ALA A 7 25.07 -27.69 19.31
N ALA A 8 26.18 -27.97 20.00
CA ALA A 8 27.32 -27.06 20.08
C ALA A 8 28.27 -27.19 18.87
N GLY A 9 28.05 -28.16 17.99
CA GLY A 9 28.95 -28.48 16.88
C GLY A 9 30.33 -28.98 17.34
N THR A 10 30.43 -29.50 18.57
CA THR A 10 31.68 -29.91 19.20
C THR A 10 31.92 -31.41 19.18
N THR A 11 30.86 -32.19 19.21
CA THR A 11 30.93 -33.66 19.22
C THR A 11 30.34 -34.21 17.94
N GLU A 12 31.11 -35.00 17.20
CA GLU A 12 30.62 -35.76 16.07
C GLU A 12 29.88 -37.02 16.55
N LEU A 13 28.66 -37.19 16.08
CA LEU A 13 27.74 -38.26 16.48
C LEU A 13 27.61 -39.35 15.41
N TYR A 14 27.87 -38.99 14.16
CA TYR A 14 27.89 -39.89 13.02
C TYR A 14 28.72 -39.29 11.88
N ARG A 15 29.36 -40.15 11.08
CA ARG A 15 30.12 -39.78 9.89
C ARG A 15 29.94 -40.81 8.79
N SER A 16 29.62 -40.31 7.60
CA SER A 16 29.64 -41.04 6.34
C SER A 16 30.83 -40.59 5.49
N GLU A 17 31.54 -41.57 4.95
CA GLU A 17 32.63 -41.37 3.98
C GLU A 17 32.12 -41.21 2.54
N LEU A 18 30.83 -40.96 2.33
CA LEU A 18 30.23 -40.85 0.99
C LEU A 18 30.98 -39.87 0.06
N LEU A 19 31.40 -38.72 0.58
CA LEU A 19 32.17 -37.71 -0.16
C LEU A 19 33.69 -37.82 0.09
N ASN A 20 34.22 -39.03 0.12
CA ASN A 20 35.66 -39.30 0.14
C ASN A 20 36.26 -39.05 -1.27
N PRO A 21 37.50 -38.53 -1.41
CA PRO A 21 38.14 -38.27 -2.70
C PRO A 21 38.18 -39.46 -3.65
N GLU A 22 38.31 -40.68 -3.11
CA GLU A 22 38.42 -41.91 -3.91
C GLU A 22 37.07 -42.45 -4.39
N ASN A 23 35.95 -41.86 -3.95
CA ASN A 23 34.63 -42.31 -4.36
C ASN A 23 34.27 -41.75 -5.73
N VAL A 24 34.14 -42.64 -6.71
CA VAL A 24 33.63 -42.29 -8.04
C VAL A 24 32.11 -42.21 -7.98
N LEU A 25 31.59 -40.99 -7.78
CA LEU A 25 30.16 -40.74 -7.64
C LEU A 25 29.46 -40.41 -8.95
N GLY A 26 30.21 -40.17 -10.04
CA GLY A 26 29.70 -39.86 -11.38
C GLY A 26 30.66 -38.96 -12.16
N THR A 27 30.36 -38.70 -13.44
CA THR A 27 31.19 -37.82 -14.30
C THR A 27 30.31 -36.84 -15.05
N PHE A 28 30.73 -35.58 -15.24
CA PHE A 28 29.94 -34.61 -16.01
C PHE A 28 29.76 -35.08 -17.48
N PRO A 29 28.56 -34.94 -18.08
CA PRO A 29 27.30 -34.41 -17.51
C PRO A 29 26.43 -35.46 -16.80
N ASN A 30 26.91 -36.70 -16.69
CA ASN A 30 26.19 -37.88 -16.21
C ASN A 30 26.48 -38.19 -14.72
N GLY A 31 26.22 -37.22 -13.84
CA GLY A 31 26.20 -37.44 -12.40
C GLY A 31 24.86 -38.04 -11.91
N PRO A 32 24.82 -38.60 -10.69
CA PRO A 32 23.58 -39.05 -10.09
C PRO A 32 22.68 -37.85 -9.79
N ALA A 33 21.37 -38.04 -9.92
CA ALA A 33 20.38 -36.99 -9.64
C ALA A 33 20.36 -36.59 -8.15
N SER A 34 20.72 -37.51 -7.26
CA SER A 34 20.86 -37.27 -5.82
C SER A 34 21.87 -38.24 -5.21
N LEU A 35 22.38 -37.87 -4.03
CA LEU A 35 23.23 -38.70 -3.18
C LEU A 35 22.55 -38.85 -1.82
N ALA A 36 22.45 -40.09 -1.34
CA ALA A 36 21.74 -40.40 -0.10
C ALA A 36 22.68 -41.04 0.93
N VAL A 37 22.49 -40.67 2.20
CA VAL A 37 23.13 -41.29 3.36
C VAL A 37 22.02 -41.85 4.23
N ASP A 38 21.86 -43.17 4.27
CA ASP A 38 20.85 -43.84 5.09
C ASP A 38 21.40 -44.11 6.49
N LEU A 39 21.04 -43.22 7.43
CA LEU A 39 21.48 -43.30 8.82
C LEU A 39 20.96 -44.57 9.52
N ILE A 40 19.80 -45.08 9.13
CA ILE A 40 19.19 -46.26 9.75
C ILE A 40 19.86 -47.52 9.22
N GLU A 41 20.12 -47.59 7.92
CA GLU A 41 20.90 -48.69 7.34
C GLU A 41 22.30 -48.75 7.97
N ASP A 42 22.96 -47.60 8.13
CA ASP A 42 24.33 -47.54 8.63
C ASP A 42 24.46 -47.78 10.14
N THR A 43 23.49 -47.31 10.94
CA THR A 43 23.61 -47.34 12.41
C THR A 43 22.60 -48.27 13.10
N GLY A 44 21.63 -48.80 12.35
CA GLY A 44 20.52 -49.60 12.88
C GLY A 44 19.45 -48.78 13.61
N ALA A 45 19.59 -47.46 13.70
CA ALA A 45 18.66 -46.57 14.39
C ALA A 45 18.75 -45.12 13.86
N THR A 46 17.94 -44.22 14.40
CA THR A 46 18.07 -42.78 14.13
C THR A 46 19.26 -42.19 14.89
N VAL A 47 20.01 -41.28 14.27
CA VAL A 47 21.08 -40.50 14.95
C VAL A 47 20.51 -39.20 15.51
N LYS A 48 20.63 -38.99 16.82
CA LYS A 48 20.12 -37.77 17.49
C LYS A 48 21.16 -36.65 17.48
N GLY A 49 21.11 -35.74 16.51
CA GLY A 49 21.96 -34.54 16.45
C GLY A 49 21.20 -33.29 16.00
N GLN A 50 21.91 -32.17 15.86
CA GLN A 50 21.34 -30.87 15.47
C GLN A 50 22.07 -30.18 14.33
N VAL A 51 23.36 -30.44 14.16
CA VAL A 51 24.17 -29.81 13.12
C VAL A 51 24.57 -30.85 12.07
N ILE A 52 24.18 -30.60 10.82
CA ILE A 52 24.63 -31.40 9.67
C ILE A 52 25.80 -30.67 9.03
N ARG A 53 26.91 -31.39 8.84
CA ARG A 53 28.09 -30.87 8.16
C ARG A 53 28.43 -31.72 6.95
N VAL A 54 28.44 -31.07 5.79
CA VAL A 54 28.90 -31.63 4.51
C VAL A 54 30.25 -31.02 4.20
N GLU A 55 31.29 -31.85 4.20
CA GLU A 55 32.66 -31.44 3.93
C GLU A 55 33.16 -32.20 2.71
N ARG A 56 33.73 -31.51 1.72
CA ARG A 56 34.50 -32.18 0.67
C ARG A 56 35.94 -32.26 1.12
N THR A 57 36.50 -33.47 1.17
CA THR A 57 37.95 -33.62 1.28
C THR A 57 38.56 -33.24 -0.07
N PRO A 58 39.59 -32.37 -0.12
CA PRO A 58 40.22 -32.02 -1.39
C PRO A 58 40.71 -33.25 -2.15
N ASP A 59 40.54 -33.23 -3.47
CA ASP A 59 40.90 -34.30 -4.41
C ASP A 59 41.88 -33.76 -5.47
N PRO A 60 43.18 -33.62 -5.13
CA PRO A 60 44.16 -32.96 -6.01
C PRO A 60 44.51 -33.75 -7.27
N ASP A 61 44.28 -35.06 -7.30
CA ASP A 61 44.51 -35.91 -8.46
C ASP A 61 43.25 -36.17 -9.30
N LEU A 62 42.11 -35.59 -8.87
CA LEU A 62 40.81 -35.65 -9.54
C LEU A 62 40.30 -37.09 -9.69
N SER A 63 40.72 -37.99 -8.81
CA SER A 63 40.37 -39.41 -8.87
C SER A 63 38.85 -39.63 -8.76
N GLY A 64 38.15 -38.85 -7.93
CA GLY A 64 36.71 -38.93 -7.72
C GLY A 64 35.85 -38.50 -8.91
N THR A 65 36.42 -37.74 -9.86
CA THR A 65 35.77 -37.35 -11.13
C THR A 65 36.29 -38.15 -12.34
N GLY A 66 37.14 -39.15 -12.12
CA GLY A 66 37.80 -39.89 -13.20
C GLY A 66 38.81 -39.05 -13.98
N GLY A 67 39.44 -38.06 -13.33
CA GLY A 67 40.44 -37.16 -13.91
C GLY A 67 39.87 -35.93 -14.62
N LEU A 68 38.57 -35.63 -14.45
CA LEU A 68 37.90 -34.49 -15.08
C LEU A 68 37.91 -33.25 -14.19
N GLY A 69 38.20 -32.09 -14.78
CA GLY A 69 38.24 -30.80 -14.10
C GLY A 69 39.59 -30.09 -14.25
N ASN A 70 39.82 -29.07 -13.45
CA ASN A 70 41.08 -28.33 -13.39
C ASN A 70 41.61 -28.21 -11.94
N PRO A 71 42.87 -27.79 -11.73
CA PRO A 71 43.47 -27.73 -10.39
C PRO A 71 42.74 -26.84 -9.37
N ASP A 72 41.96 -25.86 -9.83
CA ASP A 72 41.18 -24.98 -8.94
C ASP A 72 39.91 -25.67 -8.42
N GLU A 73 39.50 -26.79 -9.01
CA GLU A 73 38.28 -27.53 -8.65
C GLU A 73 38.51 -28.62 -7.60
N ALA A 74 39.77 -28.91 -7.26
CA ALA A 74 40.15 -29.97 -6.30
C ALA A 74 39.51 -29.79 -4.92
N ALA A 75 39.16 -28.55 -4.52
CA ALA A 75 38.58 -28.22 -3.21
C ALA A 75 37.13 -27.67 -3.29
N VAL A 76 36.49 -27.71 -4.46
CA VAL A 76 35.16 -27.11 -4.67
C VAL A 76 34.06 -28.05 -4.21
N LEU A 77 33.23 -27.59 -3.28
CA LEU A 77 31.96 -28.22 -2.90
C LEU A 77 30.81 -27.41 -3.49
N SER A 78 30.09 -28.00 -4.45
CA SER A 78 28.90 -27.42 -5.06
C SER A 78 27.68 -28.29 -4.73
N LEU A 79 26.67 -27.70 -4.09
CA LEU A 79 25.41 -28.36 -3.71
C LEU A 79 24.24 -27.49 -4.17
N ALA A 80 23.16 -28.13 -4.62
CA ALA A 80 21.92 -27.44 -4.93
C ALA A 80 21.03 -27.32 -3.67
N GLU A 81 20.84 -28.44 -2.96
CA GLU A 81 20.01 -28.53 -1.76
C GLU A 81 20.54 -29.65 -0.85
N VAL A 82 20.28 -29.53 0.46
CA VAL A 82 20.55 -30.58 1.45
C VAL A 82 19.24 -30.87 2.20
N GLU A 83 18.71 -32.07 1.99
CA GLU A 83 17.50 -32.54 2.65
C GLU A 83 17.86 -33.41 3.86
N VAL A 84 17.26 -33.12 5.03
CA VAL A 84 17.50 -33.86 6.28
C VAL A 84 16.19 -34.43 6.78
N TYR A 85 16.11 -35.76 6.82
CA TYR A 85 14.90 -36.47 7.18
C TYR A 85 14.91 -36.90 8.65
N ARG A 86 13.84 -36.59 9.39
CA ARG A 86 13.59 -37.13 10.73
C ARG A 86 12.55 -38.25 10.66
N GLN A 87 12.64 -39.21 11.58
CA GLN A 87 11.53 -40.13 11.82
C GLN A 87 10.43 -39.35 12.54
N LEU A 88 9.29 -39.15 11.87
CA LEU A 88 8.13 -38.41 12.39
C LEU A 88 7.22 -39.36 13.18
N THR A 89 6.89 -38.99 14.42
CA THR A 89 5.73 -39.53 15.14
C THR A 89 4.79 -38.37 15.36
N CYS A 90 3.67 -38.36 14.66
CA CYS A 90 2.71 -37.26 14.72
C CYS A 90 1.83 -37.42 15.96
N PRO A 91 1.61 -36.36 16.75
CA PRO A 91 0.58 -36.31 17.77
C PRO A 91 -0.75 -36.95 17.33
N ALA A 92 -1.44 -37.60 18.25
CA ALA A 92 -2.75 -38.22 17.97
C ALA A 92 -3.89 -37.19 17.94
N GLN A 93 -3.64 -35.99 18.43
CA GLN A 93 -4.54 -34.85 18.50
C GLN A 93 -3.73 -33.64 18.10
N GLY A 94 -4.35 -32.73 17.35
CA GLY A 94 -3.66 -31.52 16.96
C GLY A 94 -3.40 -30.56 18.10
N ASP A 95 -2.20 -30.00 18.11
CA ASP A 95 -1.63 -29.14 19.15
C ASP A 95 -1.32 -27.72 18.65
N SER A 96 -1.45 -27.45 17.35
CA SER A 96 -1.37 -26.11 16.77
C SER A 96 -2.69 -25.33 16.86
N HIS A 97 -2.64 -24.12 17.42
CA HIS A 97 -3.78 -23.22 17.62
C HIS A 97 -3.54 -21.84 17.00
N CYS A 98 -4.58 -21.22 16.43
CA CYS A 98 -4.54 -19.78 16.15
C CYS A 98 -4.77 -19.00 17.46
N ALA A 99 -3.80 -18.17 17.84
CA ALA A 99 -3.87 -17.31 19.01
C ALA A 99 -4.34 -15.88 18.70
N GLY A 100 -4.35 -15.47 17.42
CA GLY A 100 -4.89 -14.18 17.01
C GLY A 100 -4.68 -13.82 15.54
N LEU A 101 -5.60 -12.98 15.05
CA LEU A 101 -5.54 -12.32 13.74
C LEU A 101 -5.94 -10.86 13.94
N THR A 102 -5.04 -9.94 13.63
CA THR A 102 -5.31 -8.49 13.54
C THR A 102 -4.79 -7.95 12.23
N TYR A 103 -5.19 -6.73 11.85
CA TYR A 103 -4.75 -6.12 10.60
C TYR A 103 -4.65 -4.60 10.73
N GLU A 104 -3.78 -4.02 9.91
CA GLU A 104 -3.60 -2.58 9.75
C GLU A 104 -3.84 -2.25 8.27
N GLY A 105 -4.77 -1.32 8.00
CA GLY A 105 -5.07 -0.86 6.65
C GLY A 105 -4.12 0.24 6.16
N PRO A 106 -4.40 0.84 4.98
CA PRO A 106 -3.59 1.91 4.41
C PRO A 106 -3.50 3.12 5.34
N ALA A 107 -2.32 3.72 5.45
CA ALA A 107 -2.05 4.84 6.38
C ALA A 107 -2.91 6.10 6.13
N HIS A 108 -3.46 6.25 4.92
CA HIS A 108 -4.26 7.40 4.49
C HIS A 108 -5.69 6.99 4.06
N GLY A 109 -6.10 5.75 4.32
CA GLY A 109 -7.44 5.27 3.99
C GLY A 109 -8.41 5.45 5.16
N GLU A 110 -9.63 5.89 4.88
CA GLU A 110 -10.75 5.74 5.80
C GLU A 110 -10.97 4.24 6.12
N PRO A 111 -11.47 3.88 7.31
CA PRO A 111 -11.80 2.49 7.64
C PRO A 111 -12.68 1.85 6.55
N GLY A 112 -12.24 0.73 5.98
CA GLY A 112 -12.94 0.07 4.86
C GLY A 112 -12.47 0.52 3.47
N SER A 113 -11.40 1.31 3.37
CA SER A 113 -10.76 1.64 2.09
C SER A 113 -9.97 0.44 1.53
N PRO A 114 -10.03 0.16 0.22
CA PRO A 114 -9.12 -0.77 -0.43
C PRO A 114 -7.67 -0.25 -0.40
N GLY A 115 -6.70 -1.16 -0.51
CA GLY A 115 -5.28 -0.84 -0.49
C GLY A 115 -4.42 -1.94 0.13
N LEU A 116 -3.21 -1.58 0.55
CA LEU A 116 -2.28 -2.51 1.19
C LEU A 116 -2.64 -2.68 2.67
N TYR A 117 -2.95 -3.92 3.05
CA TYR A 117 -3.21 -4.32 4.43
C TYR A 117 -2.04 -5.14 4.97
N TRP A 118 -1.59 -4.82 6.17
CA TRP A 118 -0.67 -5.68 6.90
C TRP A 118 -1.45 -6.57 7.86
N VAL A 119 -1.44 -7.88 7.64
CA VAL A 119 -2.12 -8.86 8.49
C VAL A 119 -1.13 -9.40 9.50
N HIS A 120 -1.45 -9.28 10.79
CA HIS A 120 -0.68 -9.86 11.89
C HIS A 120 -1.29 -11.18 12.30
N ALA A 121 -0.43 -12.16 12.54
CA ALA A 121 -0.80 -13.51 12.94
C ALA A 121 -0.10 -13.89 14.24
N ALA A 122 -0.83 -14.56 15.12
CA ALA A 122 -0.30 -15.21 16.30
C ALA A 122 -0.80 -16.66 16.35
N ALA A 123 0.10 -17.57 16.71
CA ALA A 123 -0.18 -18.98 16.87
C ALA A 123 0.51 -19.52 18.13
N THR A 124 -0.07 -20.55 18.73
CA THR A 124 0.50 -21.27 19.86
C THR A 124 0.50 -22.76 19.57
N ASP A 125 1.40 -23.47 20.23
CA ASP A 125 1.51 -24.92 20.14
C ASP A 125 1.60 -25.51 21.55
N ASP A 126 0.84 -26.57 21.81
CA ASP A 126 0.78 -27.22 23.13
C ASP A 126 2.02 -28.08 23.44
N SER A 127 2.73 -28.56 22.42
CA SER A 127 3.94 -29.38 22.57
C SER A 127 5.22 -28.55 22.77
N GLY A 128 5.16 -27.25 22.47
CA GLY A 128 6.23 -26.29 22.58
C GLY A 128 7.10 -26.17 21.32
N ASP A 129 6.70 -26.82 20.22
CA ASP A 129 7.28 -26.61 18.91
C ASP A 129 6.86 -25.24 18.37
N ALA A 130 7.72 -24.62 17.56
CA ALA A 130 7.32 -23.38 16.91
C ALA A 130 6.27 -23.73 15.83
N PRO A 131 5.14 -23.00 15.70
CA PRO A 131 4.17 -23.23 14.64
C PRO A 131 4.65 -22.64 13.31
N TYR A 132 4.21 -23.22 12.19
CA TYR A 132 4.17 -22.54 10.90
C TYR A 132 2.81 -21.85 10.76
N ILE A 133 2.81 -20.70 10.10
CA ILE A 133 1.61 -19.92 9.85
C ILE A 133 1.41 -19.83 8.35
N THR A 134 0.19 -20.11 7.92
CA THR A 134 -0.32 -19.78 6.59
C THR A 134 -1.34 -18.65 6.75
N ILE A 135 -1.13 -17.55 6.04
CA ILE A 135 -2.07 -16.42 6.00
C ILE A 135 -2.65 -16.37 4.59
N SER A 136 -3.97 -16.25 4.45
CA SER A 136 -4.61 -16.08 3.15
C SER A 136 -5.63 -14.96 3.14
N ALA A 137 -5.82 -14.37 1.97
CA ALA A 137 -6.86 -13.40 1.67
C ALA A 137 -7.68 -13.90 0.47
N ASP A 138 -8.99 -14.04 0.65
CA ASP A 138 -9.91 -14.57 -0.36
C ASP A 138 -11.15 -13.66 -0.49
N ASN A 139 -11.49 -13.26 -1.71
CA ASN A 139 -12.70 -12.51 -2.03
C ASN A 139 -13.75 -13.34 -2.79
N GLY A 140 -13.48 -14.63 -3.04
CA GLY A 140 -14.34 -15.54 -3.79
C GLY A 140 -14.41 -15.25 -5.30
N VAL A 141 -13.65 -14.27 -5.80
CA VAL A 141 -13.64 -13.85 -7.21
C VAL A 141 -12.30 -14.17 -7.87
N THR A 142 -11.20 -13.80 -7.22
CA THR A 142 -9.83 -14.10 -7.65
C THR A 142 -9.28 -15.31 -6.91
N ALA A 143 -8.19 -15.90 -7.42
CA ALA A 143 -7.49 -16.94 -6.68
C ALA A 143 -7.02 -16.39 -5.32
N PRO A 144 -7.19 -17.14 -4.21
CA PRO A 144 -6.78 -16.68 -2.89
C PRO A 144 -5.29 -16.35 -2.85
N ALA A 145 -4.95 -15.14 -2.40
CA ALA A 145 -3.57 -14.78 -2.11
C ALA A 145 -3.16 -15.50 -0.83
N THR A 146 -2.01 -16.19 -0.84
CA THR A 146 -1.54 -16.98 0.31
C THR A 146 -0.08 -16.68 0.58
N PHE A 147 0.25 -16.48 1.85
CA PHE A 147 1.61 -16.34 2.36
C PHE A 147 1.91 -17.47 3.35
N GLY A 148 3.05 -18.12 3.19
CA GLY A 148 3.41 -19.30 3.96
C GLY A 148 2.94 -20.62 3.32
N PRO A 149 3.04 -21.75 4.04
CA PRO A 149 3.38 -21.86 5.46
C PRO A 149 4.81 -21.39 5.78
N ALA A 150 4.95 -20.49 6.76
CA ALA A 150 6.22 -19.93 7.17
C ALA A 150 6.23 -19.55 8.66
N ARG A 151 7.43 -19.42 9.24
CA ARG A 151 7.61 -18.94 10.62
C ARG A 151 7.60 -17.42 10.64
N VAL A 152 6.43 -16.83 10.44
CA VAL A 152 6.23 -15.37 10.34
C VAL A 152 5.17 -14.90 11.31
N TYR A 153 5.18 -13.60 11.62
CA TYR A 153 4.20 -12.94 12.49
C TYR A 153 3.17 -12.11 11.71
N GLY A 154 3.25 -12.11 10.39
CA GLY A 154 2.34 -11.37 9.52
C GLY A 154 2.81 -11.31 8.07
N ALA A 155 1.94 -10.77 7.20
CA ALA A 155 2.22 -10.59 5.77
C ALA A 155 1.37 -9.45 5.19
N PRO A 156 1.88 -8.75 4.15
CA PRO A 156 1.11 -7.75 3.42
C PRO A 156 0.18 -8.40 2.39
N PHE A 157 -1.00 -7.81 2.19
CA PHE A 157 -1.95 -8.17 1.14
C PHE A 157 -2.52 -6.90 0.51
N LEU A 158 -2.45 -6.80 -0.82
CA LEU A 158 -3.19 -5.79 -1.57
C LEU A 158 -4.65 -6.26 -1.69
N LEU A 159 -5.56 -5.56 -1.03
CA LEU A 159 -6.98 -5.86 -1.03
C LEU A 159 -7.72 -4.78 -1.83
N THR A 160 -8.30 -5.16 -2.97
CA THR A 160 -9.10 -4.28 -3.82
C THR A 160 -10.57 -4.25 -3.37
N LEU A 161 -11.42 -3.50 -4.07
CA LEU A 161 -12.85 -3.45 -3.76
C LEU A 161 -13.50 -4.84 -3.67
N GLY A 162 -14.33 -5.02 -2.65
CA GLY A 162 -15.10 -6.25 -2.41
C GLY A 162 -15.07 -6.72 -0.97
N THR A 163 -15.71 -7.86 -0.75
CA THR A 163 -15.70 -8.55 0.55
C THR A 163 -14.56 -9.54 0.59
N TRP A 164 -13.61 -9.33 1.51
CA TRP A 164 -12.45 -10.19 1.72
C TRP A 164 -12.57 -10.97 3.01
N THR A 165 -12.18 -12.23 2.98
CA THR A 165 -11.97 -13.07 4.15
C THR A 165 -10.48 -13.28 4.34
N LEU A 166 -9.95 -12.76 5.44
CA LEU A 166 -8.59 -13.05 5.88
C LEU A 166 -8.61 -14.27 6.78
N THR A 167 -7.70 -15.21 6.54
CA THR A 167 -7.56 -16.43 7.33
C THR A 167 -6.12 -16.56 7.81
N VAL A 168 -5.94 -16.82 9.09
CA VAL A 168 -4.68 -17.29 9.66
C VAL A 168 -4.88 -18.73 10.08
N ARG A 169 -3.99 -19.61 9.62
CA ARG A 169 -3.98 -21.04 9.94
C ARG A 169 -2.63 -21.42 10.49
N ALA A 170 -2.62 -21.98 11.69
CA ALA A 170 -1.45 -22.52 12.37
C ALA A 170 -1.33 -24.02 12.07
N ASP A 171 -0.14 -24.45 11.69
CA ASP A 171 0.22 -25.85 11.48
C ASP A 171 1.70 -26.00 11.85
N ASP A 172 2.07 -26.91 12.72
CA ASP A 172 3.45 -27.14 13.17
C ASP A 172 4.20 -28.13 12.26
N SER A 173 3.50 -28.76 11.31
CA SER A 173 4.05 -29.86 10.51
C SER A 173 3.58 -29.86 9.05
N LEU A 174 4.50 -29.51 8.14
CA LEU A 174 4.30 -29.58 6.68
C LEU A 174 4.01 -31.01 6.14
N VAL A 175 4.12 -32.03 6.98
CA VAL A 175 4.08 -33.46 6.60
C VAL A 175 2.93 -34.20 7.31
N CYS A 176 2.53 -33.75 8.49
CA CYS A 176 1.39 -34.28 9.24
C CYS A 176 0.46 -33.12 9.55
N THR A 177 -0.77 -33.19 9.04
CA THR A 177 -1.81 -32.22 9.35
C THR A 177 -2.55 -32.68 10.60
N ASP A 178 -1.99 -32.38 11.76
CA ASP A 178 -2.60 -32.55 13.08
C ASP A 178 -2.95 -31.18 13.65
N GLU A 179 -3.90 -30.52 13.02
CA GLU A 179 -4.37 -29.22 13.50
C GLU A 179 -5.40 -29.38 14.61
N ALA A 180 -5.32 -28.51 15.62
CA ALA A 180 -6.40 -28.36 16.58
C ALA A 180 -7.67 -27.82 15.89
N ALA A 181 -8.83 -27.97 16.54
CA ALA A 181 -10.10 -27.50 15.98
C ALA A 181 -10.15 -25.97 15.77
N ASP A 182 -9.32 -25.24 16.52
CA ASP A 182 -9.12 -23.79 16.51
C ASP A 182 -7.77 -23.37 15.91
N ALA A 183 -7.13 -24.26 15.13
CA ALA A 183 -5.92 -23.95 14.36
C ALA A 183 -6.13 -22.81 13.35
N ALA A 184 -7.38 -22.49 13.00
CA ALA A 184 -7.71 -21.41 12.07
C ALA A 184 -8.61 -20.34 12.71
N CYS A 185 -8.31 -19.09 12.41
CA CYS A 185 -9.09 -17.92 12.78
C CYS A 185 -9.30 -17.04 11.53
N THR A 186 -10.46 -16.39 11.44
CA THR A 186 -10.86 -15.62 10.26
C THR A 186 -11.46 -14.28 10.63
N VAL A 187 -11.32 -13.30 9.73
CA VAL A 187 -12.03 -12.03 9.78
C VAL A 187 -12.50 -11.66 8.39
N THR A 188 -13.66 -10.99 8.30
CA THR A 188 -14.22 -10.49 7.05
C THR A 188 -14.14 -8.97 7.01
N LEU A 189 -13.72 -8.44 5.87
CA LEU A 189 -13.59 -7.02 5.56
C LEU A 189 -14.48 -6.68 4.37
N ASP A 190 -15.34 -5.68 4.50
CA ASP A 190 -16.09 -5.12 3.39
C ASP A 190 -15.40 -3.84 2.92
N LEU A 191 -14.77 -3.89 1.74
CA LEU A 191 -14.02 -2.79 1.16
C LEU A 191 -14.84 -2.15 0.03
N THR A 192 -15.60 -1.11 0.34
CA THR A 192 -16.58 -0.52 -0.58
C THR A 192 -16.09 0.71 -1.33
N GLY A 193 -14.97 1.30 -0.91
CA GLY A 193 -14.48 2.58 -1.43
C GLY A 193 -15.44 3.75 -1.15
N ASP A 194 -15.14 4.90 -1.73
CA ASP A 194 -16.02 6.07 -1.66
C ASP A 194 -17.22 5.87 -2.62
N PRO A 195 -18.47 5.94 -2.13
CA PRO A 195 -19.66 5.75 -2.96
C PRO A 195 -19.85 6.81 -4.06
N ASP A 196 -19.23 7.99 -3.94
CA ASP A 196 -19.29 9.05 -4.95
C ASP A 196 -18.25 8.85 -6.05
N ASN A 197 -17.21 8.04 -5.82
CA ASN A 197 -16.27 7.63 -6.87
C ASN A 197 -16.95 6.63 -7.82
N VAL A 198 -17.21 7.07 -9.05
CA VAL A 198 -17.87 6.24 -10.08
C VAL A 198 -16.91 5.42 -10.93
N ALA A 199 -15.62 5.68 -10.85
CA ALA A 199 -14.63 5.02 -11.71
C ALA A 199 -14.62 3.48 -11.57
N PRO A 200 -14.75 2.89 -10.35
CA PRO A 200 -14.77 1.43 -10.20
C PRO A 200 -15.93 0.70 -10.87
N GLY A 201 -17.04 1.40 -11.14
CA GLY A 201 -18.17 0.85 -11.90
C GLY A 201 -17.94 0.83 -13.43
N GLY A 202 -16.86 1.46 -13.89
CA GLY A 202 -16.53 1.62 -15.30
C GLY A 202 -15.71 0.48 -15.90
N THR A 203 -15.25 0.68 -17.14
CA THR A 203 -14.33 -0.20 -17.84
C THR A 203 -13.13 0.60 -18.33
N ALA A 204 -11.96 0.33 -17.74
CA ALA A 204 -10.71 0.98 -18.09
C ALA A 204 -10.00 0.32 -19.28
N THR A 205 -9.42 1.13 -20.15
CA THR A 205 -8.56 0.73 -21.26
C THR A 205 -7.35 1.67 -21.36
N GLN A 206 -6.30 1.23 -22.04
CA GLN A 206 -5.10 2.03 -22.24
C GLN A 206 -4.50 1.75 -23.62
N SER A 207 -3.63 2.66 -24.08
CA SER A 207 -3.01 2.63 -25.40
C SER A 207 -2.15 1.38 -25.65
N SER A 208 -1.41 0.93 -24.64
CA SER A 208 -0.50 -0.23 -24.66
C SER A 208 -0.27 -0.74 -23.26
N THR A 209 0.15 -2.00 -23.08
CA THR A 209 0.38 -2.61 -21.75
C THR A 209 1.72 -3.33 -21.70
N VAL A 210 2.47 -3.11 -20.63
CA VAL A 210 3.72 -3.83 -20.32
C VAL A 210 3.74 -4.25 -18.84
N ASN A 211 4.57 -5.25 -18.50
CA ASN A 211 4.83 -5.68 -17.11
C ASN A 211 3.57 -5.98 -16.28
N ASN A 212 2.50 -6.48 -16.91
CA ASN A 212 1.21 -6.76 -16.29
C ASN A 212 0.52 -5.52 -15.65
N GLY A 213 0.95 -4.30 -16.01
CA GLY A 213 0.31 -3.04 -15.61
C GLY A 213 -0.96 -2.76 -16.43
N ILE A 214 -1.96 -3.62 -16.28
CA ILE A 214 -3.23 -3.58 -17.04
C ILE A 214 -4.12 -2.41 -16.61
N ALA A 215 -4.88 -1.83 -17.54
CA ALA A 215 -5.70 -0.64 -17.32
C ALA A 215 -6.68 -0.69 -16.12
N PRO A 216 -7.33 -1.82 -15.79
CA PRO A 216 -8.26 -1.90 -14.66
C PRO A 216 -7.66 -1.65 -13.29
N ARG A 217 -6.33 -1.69 -13.13
CA ARG A 217 -5.69 -1.42 -11.83
C ARG A 217 -5.92 0.01 -11.36
N ALA A 218 -6.01 0.97 -12.28
CA ALA A 218 -6.28 2.36 -11.93
C ALA A 218 -7.74 2.66 -11.55
N ILE A 219 -8.60 1.64 -11.40
CA ILE A 219 -9.97 1.76 -10.89
C ILE A 219 -10.30 0.60 -9.94
N ASP A 220 -9.29 -0.03 -9.33
CA ASP A 220 -9.48 -1.18 -8.43
C ASP A 220 -9.74 -0.77 -6.97
N GLY A 221 -9.69 0.55 -6.72
CA GLY A 221 -9.94 1.19 -5.44
C GLY A 221 -8.72 1.30 -4.54
N ALA A 222 -7.57 0.71 -4.92
CA ALA A 222 -6.36 0.73 -4.11
C ALA A 222 -5.38 1.79 -4.63
N THR A 223 -5.16 2.82 -3.81
CA THR A 223 -4.31 3.98 -4.13
C THR A 223 -2.80 3.73 -3.98
N ASP A 224 -2.39 2.47 -3.78
CA ASP A 224 -0.98 2.10 -3.58
C ASP A 224 -0.16 2.29 -4.86
N GLY A 225 0.69 3.32 -4.85
CA GLY A 225 1.55 3.67 -5.97
C GLY A 225 2.83 2.85 -6.10
N VAL A 226 3.05 1.81 -5.31
CA VAL A 226 4.21 0.92 -5.46
C VAL A 226 3.93 -0.12 -6.55
N PHE A 227 4.66 -0.05 -7.65
CA PHE A 227 4.38 -0.86 -8.84
C PHE A 227 4.32 -2.36 -8.59
N ASP A 228 5.25 -2.88 -7.79
CA ASP A 228 5.37 -4.32 -7.51
C ASP A 228 4.27 -4.85 -6.57
N HIS A 229 3.49 -3.98 -5.92
CA HIS A 229 2.33 -4.40 -5.12
C HIS A 229 1.13 -4.78 -6.01
N GLY A 230 1.09 -4.29 -7.25
CA GLY A 230 0.14 -4.76 -8.26
C GLY A 230 -1.11 -3.91 -8.48
N SER A 231 -1.16 -2.66 -7.99
CA SER A 231 -2.21 -1.66 -8.29
C SER A 231 -1.81 -0.59 -9.31
N VAL A 232 -0.63 -0.67 -9.93
CA VAL A 232 -0.18 0.38 -10.87
C VAL A 232 -0.31 -0.09 -12.33
N ILE A 233 -0.86 0.78 -13.18
CA ILE A 233 -0.91 0.60 -14.65
C ILE A 233 0.43 0.99 -15.29
N HIS A 234 0.75 0.44 -16.46
CA HIS A 234 1.98 0.79 -17.16
C HIS A 234 1.82 0.64 -18.68
N THR A 235 2.01 1.74 -19.41
CA THR A 235 2.09 1.72 -20.88
C THR A 235 3.47 1.29 -21.37
N ASP A 236 3.55 0.82 -22.61
CA ASP A 236 4.82 0.42 -23.22
C ASP A 236 5.74 1.64 -23.43
N PRO A 237 7.03 1.60 -23.04
CA PRO A 237 8.00 2.68 -23.34
C PRO A 237 8.17 3.00 -24.83
N ALA A 238 7.78 2.10 -25.73
CA ALA A 238 7.79 2.33 -27.17
C ALA A 238 6.51 3.01 -27.69
N ASP A 239 5.52 3.28 -26.83
CA ASP A 239 4.30 3.97 -27.19
C ASP A 239 4.55 5.49 -27.33
N PRO A 240 4.39 6.07 -28.53
CA PRO A 240 4.64 7.49 -28.73
C PRO A 240 3.52 8.40 -28.21
N PHE A 241 2.33 7.85 -27.91
CA PHE A 241 1.16 8.62 -27.49
C PHE A 241 0.40 7.88 -26.37
N PRO A 242 1.01 7.66 -25.20
CA PRO A 242 0.41 6.83 -24.18
C PRO A 242 -0.78 7.52 -23.53
N TRP A 243 -1.87 6.78 -23.38
CA TRP A 243 -3.10 7.23 -22.74
C TRP A 243 -3.77 6.12 -21.96
N TRP A 244 -4.55 6.50 -20.96
CA TRP A 244 -5.46 5.65 -20.19
C TRP A 244 -6.84 6.31 -20.20
N GLU A 245 -7.90 5.52 -20.31
CA GLU A 245 -9.29 5.99 -20.36
C GLU A 245 -10.21 5.01 -19.62
N VAL A 246 -11.12 5.53 -18.80
CA VAL A 246 -12.25 4.77 -18.25
C VAL A 246 -13.54 5.19 -18.94
N ASP A 247 -14.29 4.22 -19.45
CA ASP A 247 -15.70 4.36 -19.80
C ASP A 247 -16.55 4.09 -18.55
N LEU A 248 -17.20 5.11 -18.01
CA LEU A 248 -18.02 5.02 -16.79
C LEU A 248 -19.34 4.26 -17.02
N GLY A 249 -19.63 3.83 -18.26
CA GLY A 249 -20.83 3.08 -18.65
C GLY A 249 -22.06 3.96 -18.91
N ALA A 250 -22.12 5.14 -18.29
CA ALA A 250 -23.11 6.18 -18.50
C ALA A 250 -22.49 7.57 -18.28
N ALA A 251 -23.18 8.62 -18.71
CA ALA A 251 -22.78 9.98 -18.36
C ALA A 251 -23.10 10.28 -16.89
N PHE A 252 -22.13 10.87 -16.19
CA PHE A 252 -22.26 11.39 -14.83
C PHE A 252 -21.96 12.90 -14.84
N GLU A 253 -22.63 13.64 -13.96
CA GLU A 253 -22.18 14.97 -13.59
C GLU A 253 -21.03 14.79 -12.60
N LEU A 254 -19.82 15.21 -12.99
CA LEU A 254 -18.59 15.03 -12.24
C LEU A 254 -18.13 16.39 -11.66
N ASP A 255 -17.61 16.39 -10.43
CA ASP A 255 -17.06 17.59 -9.79
C ASP A 255 -15.54 17.60 -9.66
N ARG A 256 -14.89 16.43 -9.59
CA ARG A 256 -13.43 16.31 -9.55
C ARG A 256 -12.95 14.96 -10.06
N ILE A 257 -11.70 14.96 -10.50
CA ILE A 257 -10.89 13.76 -10.75
C ILE A 257 -9.73 13.78 -9.76
N VAL A 258 -9.39 12.64 -9.16
CA VAL A 258 -8.19 12.52 -8.32
C VAL A 258 -7.26 11.48 -8.93
N LEU A 259 -6.02 11.88 -9.22
CA LEU A 259 -4.99 11.00 -9.76
C LEU A 259 -4.05 10.55 -8.66
N TRP A 260 -3.75 9.26 -8.63
CA TRP A 260 -2.73 8.67 -7.79
C TRP A 260 -1.59 8.16 -8.67
N ASN A 261 -0.39 8.68 -8.44
CA ASN A 261 0.79 8.41 -9.26
C ASN A 261 1.52 7.16 -8.75
N ARG A 262 2.46 6.67 -9.55
CA ARG A 262 3.47 5.71 -9.09
C ARG A 262 4.46 6.41 -8.15
N ILE A 263 4.76 5.80 -6.99
CA ILE A 263 5.58 6.39 -5.93
C ILE A 263 6.81 5.55 -5.51
N ASP A 264 7.00 4.35 -6.07
CA ASP A 264 8.17 3.53 -5.69
C ASP A 264 9.51 4.17 -6.11
N PRO A 265 10.61 3.92 -5.36
CA PRO A 265 11.88 4.65 -5.48
C PRO A 265 12.72 4.26 -6.71
N CYS A 266 12.10 4.18 -7.89
CA CYS A 266 12.81 4.08 -9.16
C CYS A 266 13.08 5.45 -9.77
N ILE A 267 14.21 5.55 -10.47
CA ILE A 267 14.69 6.81 -11.06
C ILE A 267 13.70 7.27 -12.14
N GLY A 268 13.12 8.47 -11.96
CA GLY A 268 12.26 9.11 -12.96
C GLY A 268 10.80 8.66 -12.96
N CYS A 269 10.41 7.74 -12.06
CA CYS A 269 9.09 7.11 -12.11
C CYS A 269 7.94 8.03 -11.72
N MET A 270 8.13 8.85 -10.68
CA MET A 270 7.15 9.85 -10.27
C MET A 270 7.04 10.97 -11.30
N GLU A 271 8.18 11.34 -11.90
CA GLU A 271 8.32 12.40 -12.88
C GLU A 271 7.65 12.09 -14.24
N ARG A 272 7.30 10.83 -14.50
CA ARG A 272 6.57 10.40 -15.70
C ARG A 272 5.18 11.04 -15.81
N LEU A 273 4.49 11.27 -14.69
CA LEU A 273 3.20 11.95 -14.68
C LEU A 273 3.38 13.48 -14.72
N SER A 274 3.94 13.94 -15.84
CA SER A 274 4.13 15.35 -16.19
C SER A 274 3.84 15.54 -17.68
N ASN A 275 3.63 16.79 -18.12
CA ASN A 275 3.29 17.11 -19.50
C ASN A 275 2.12 16.26 -20.02
N PHE A 276 1.02 16.23 -19.28
CA PHE A 276 -0.15 15.41 -19.58
C PHE A 276 -1.41 16.25 -19.72
N LYS A 277 -2.46 15.68 -20.31
CA LYS A 277 -3.80 16.24 -20.38
C LYS A 277 -4.78 15.32 -19.67
N ALA A 278 -5.61 15.89 -18.80
CA ALA A 278 -6.78 15.23 -18.27
C ALA A 278 -8.02 15.78 -18.98
N ALA A 279 -8.91 14.89 -19.42
CA ALA A 279 -10.13 15.27 -20.12
C ALA A 279 -11.34 14.45 -19.65
N VAL A 280 -12.49 15.11 -19.61
CA VAL A 280 -13.81 14.49 -19.45
C VAL A 280 -14.53 14.61 -20.79
N LEU A 281 -14.93 13.48 -21.37
CA LEU A 281 -15.64 13.45 -22.65
C LEU A 281 -17.08 12.97 -22.48
N ASP A 282 -17.99 13.60 -23.21
CA ASP A 282 -19.39 13.18 -23.29
C ASP A 282 -19.58 11.88 -24.10
N GLU A 283 -20.83 11.42 -24.23
CA GLU A 283 -21.15 10.21 -25.00
C GLU A 283 -20.75 10.29 -26.48
N SER A 284 -20.68 11.50 -27.04
CA SER A 284 -20.25 11.76 -28.41
C SER A 284 -18.72 11.95 -28.52
N ARG A 285 -17.98 11.76 -27.42
CA ARG A 285 -16.54 12.03 -27.30
C ARG A 285 -16.17 13.49 -27.54
N THR A 286 -17.07 14.41 -27.23
CA THR A 286 -16.76 15.84 -27.14
C THR A 286 -16.16 16.12 -25.76
N GLU A 287 -15.05 16.85 -25.72
CA GLU A 287 -14.45 17.28 -24.44
C GLU A 287 -15.40 18.27 -23.74
N ALA A 288 -16.03 17.82 -22.65
CA ALA A 288 -16.77 18.67 -21.72
C ALA A 288 -15.82 19.45 -20.80
N PHE A 289 -14.65 18.86 -20.53
CA PHE A 289 -13.52 19.48 -19.86
C PHE A 289 -12.22 18.92 -20.44
N ALA A 290 -11.19 19.76 -20.57
CA ALA A 290 -9.84 19.34 -20.85
C ALA A 290 -8.84 20.38 -20.34
N GLU A 291 -7.82 19.92 -19.61
CA GLU A 291 -6.75 20.78 -19.10
C GLU A 291 -5.40 20.06 -19.19
N SER A 292 -4.35 20.83 -19.47
CA SER A 292 -2.98 20.33 -19.56
C SER A 292 -2.16 20.77 -18.35
N PHE A 293 -1.42 19.82 -17.77
CA PHE A 293 -0.67 20.01 -16.54
C PHE A 293 0.83 19.79 -16.77
N PHE A 294 1.65 20.57 -16.06
CA PHE A 294 3.12 20.46 -16.06
C PHE A 294 3.77 20.51 -17.47
N THR A 295 3.19 21.31 -18.38
CA THR A 295 3.71 21.48 -19.76
C THR A 295 4.95 22.36 -19.85
N ASP A 296 5.33 23.00 -18.74
CA ASP A 296 6.52 23.85 -18.62
C ASP A 296 7.76 23.08 -18.10
N PHE A 297 7.59 21.80 -17.79
CA PHE A 297 8.64 20.90 -17.29
C PHE A 297 9.24 21.32 -15.94
N THR A 298 8.49 22.04 -15.10
CA THR A 298 8.97 22.49 -13.78
C THR A 298 8.56 21.57 -12.63
N GLY A 299 7.78 20.52 -12.90
CA GLY A 299 7.31 19.57 -11.90
C GLY A 299 6.59 18.36 -12.48
N PHE A 300 5.89 17.64 -11.61
CA PHE A 300 5.02 16.51 -11.90
C PHE A 300 3.89 16.46 -10.85
N ALA A 301 2.86 15.66 -11.09
CA ALA A 301 1.76 15.50 -10.13
C ALA A 301 2.26 14.80 -8.86
N ASP A 302 2.35 15.55 -7.76
CA ASP A 302 2.56 14.99 -6.43
C ASP A 302 1.25 14.42 -5.91
N THR A 303 1.29 13.15 -5.55
CA THR A 303 0.12 12.37 -5.10
C THR A 303 0.42 11.65 -3.78
N THR A 304 1.46 12.06 -3.06
CA THR A 304 1.94 11.33 -1.87
C THR A 304 1.05 11.51 -0.63
N ASP A 305 0.23 12.56 -0.60
CA ASP A 305 -0.73 12.85 0.47
C ASP A 305 -2.18 12.49 0.07
N GLU A 306 -2.91 13.41 -0.58
CA GLU A 306 -4.35 13.29 -0.87
C GLU A 306 -4.66 12.96 -2.35
N GLY A 307 -3.63 12.59 -3.12
CA GLY A 307 -3.72 12.51 -4.58
C GLY A 307 -3.68 13.88 -5.25
N PHE A 308 -3.54 13.88 -6.59
CA PHE A 308 -3.57 15.11 -7.38
C PHE A 308 -5.00 15.38 -7.85
N GLU A 309 -5.68 16.29 -7.16
CA GLU A 309 -7.05 16.68 -7.45
C GLU A 309 -7.13 17.66 -8.64
N ILE A 310 -8.06 17.39 -9.53
CA ILE A 310 -8.44 18.24 -10.65
C ILE A 310 -9.93 18.59 -10.48
N ALA A 311 -10.20 19.80 -10.01
CA ALA A 311 -11.55 20.32 -9.90
C ALA A 311 -12.16 20.58 -11.28
N LEU A 312 -13.40 20.13 -11.48
CA LEU A 312 -14.15 20.29 -12.71
C LEU A 312 -15.11 21.48 -12.60
N PRO A 313 -15.34 22.23 -13.70
CA PRO A 313 -16.37 23.25 -13.72
C PRO A 313 -17.76 22.69 -13.33
N PRO A 314 -18.60 23.44 -12.61
CA PRO A 314 -19.95 22.99 -12.28
C PRO A 314 -20.76 22.58 -13.52
N GLY A 315 -21.44 21.43 -13.42
CA GLY A 315 -22.23 20.87 -14.52
C GLY A 315 -21.40 20.14 -15.59
N THR A 316 -20.13 19.81 -15.31
CA THR A 316 -19.32 18.96 -16.19
C THR A 316 -19.94 17.56 -16.27
N ALA A 317 -20.68 17.30 -17.35
CA ALA A 317 -21.28 16.00 -17.62
C ALA A 317 -20.39 15.20 -18.59
N GLY A 318 -20.02 13.98 -18.21
CA GLY A 318 -19.18 13.13 -19.05
C GLY A 318 -19.31 11.65 -18.75
N ARG A 319 -18.96 10.84 -19.75
CA ARG A 319 -18.94 9.37 -19.69
C ARG A 319 -17.53 8.81 -19.69
N PHE A 320 -16.58 9.50 -20.33
CA PHE A 320 -15.20 9.05 -20.42
C PHE A 320 -14.30 9.98 -19.63
N VAL A 321 -13.40 9.42 -18.83
CA VAL A 321 -12.29 10.17 -18.22
C VAL A 321 -11.00 9.66 -18.84
N ARG A 322 -10.20 10.56 -19.42
CA ARG A 322 -8.99 10.24 -20.17
C ARG A 322 -7.80 11.01 -19.63
N ILE A 323 -6.71 10.29 -19.39
CA ILE A 323 -5.39 10.84 -19.05
C ILE A 323 -4.44 10.49 -20.19
N GLU A 324 -3.80 11.49 -20.79
CA GLU A 324 -2.87 11.27 -21.90
C GLU A 324 -1.58 12.08 -21.74
N ILE A 325 -0.44 11.45 -22.00
CA ILE A 325 0.86 12.13 -22.04
C ILE A 325 0.98 12.86 -23.38
N LEU A 326 1.34 14.15 -23.35
CA LEU A 326 1.44 15.02 -24.53
C LEU A 326 2.79 14.91 -25.26
N GLY A 327 3.74 14.23 -24.64
CA GLY A 327 5.11 14.02 -25.12
C GLY A 327 6.06 13.82 -23.93
N PRO A 328 7.37 13.69 -24.16
CA PRO A 328 8.34 13.54 -23.07
C PRO A 328 8.17 14.64 -22.02
N GLY A 329 7.99 14.25 -20.76
CA GLY A 329 7.84 15.16 -19.63
C GLY A 329 9.18 15.43 -18.92
N THR A 330 9.09 15.74 -17.63
CA THR A 330 10.25 16.00 -16.74
C THR A 330 11.20 14.80 -16.64
N SER A 331 10.68 13.56 -16.74
CA SER A 331 11.50 12.34 -16.80
C SER A 331 12.25 12.15 -18.13
N GLY A 332 11.81 12.83 -19.20
CA GLY A 332 12.27 12.59 -20.57
C GLY A 332 11.70 11.33 -21.25
N GLU A 333 10.80 10.61 -20.58
CA GLU A 333 10.14 9.41 -21.08
C GLU A 333 8.69 9.69 -21.52
N THR A 334 8.17 8.88 -22.45
CA THR A 334 6.74 8.87 -22.84
C THR A 334 6.09 7.61 -22.29
N ILE A 335 5.86 7.59 -20.98
CA ILE A 335 5.28 6.45 -20.26
C ILE A 335 4.17 7.00 -19.36
N LEU A 336 3.01 6.38 -19.38
CA LEU A 336 1.93 6.66 -18.43
C LEU A 336 1.84 5.55 -17.39
N ASN A 337 2.00 5.94 -16.12
CA ASN A 337 1.77 5.10 -14.95
C ASN A 337 0.82 5.83 -14.02
N LEU A 338 -0.17 5.11 -13.51
CA LEU A 338 -1.20 5.59 -12.59
C LEU A 338 -1.51 4.44 -11.63
N ALA A 339 -1.53 4.73 -10.34
CA ALA A 339 -1.97 3.82 -9.30
C ALA A 339 -3.49 3.77 -9.26
N GLU A 340 -4.14 4.93 -9.30
CA GLU A 340 -5.61 5.02 -9.24
C GLU A 340 -6.08 6.31 -9.92
N VAL A 341 -7.24 6.25 -10.57
CA VAL A 341 -7.97 7.39 -11.12
C VAL A 341 -9.37 7.35 -10.56
N GLN A 342 -9.66 8.30 -9.68
CA GLN A 342 -10.96 8.44 -9.07
C GLN A 342 -11.73 9.53 -9.83
N ALA A 343 -13.00 9.29 -10.11
CA ALA A 343 -13.88 10.26 -10.74
C ALA A 343 -15.11 10.40 -9.85
N PHE A 344 -15.28 11.56 -9.22
CA PHE A 344 -16.34 11.77 -8.26
C PHE A 344 -17.53 12.42 -8.93
N ARG A 345 -18.73 11.88 -8.64
CA ARG A 345 -19.96 12.62 -8.97
C ARG A 345 -19.92 13.93 -8.22
N GLY A 346 -20.44 14.96 -8.88
CA GLY A 346 -20.94 16.10 -8.14
C GLY A 346 -21.94 15.59 -7.11
N GLY A 347 -21.52 15.57 -5.85
CA GLY A 347 -22.50 15.64 -4.77
C GLY A 347 -23.36 16.87 -5.04
N GLU A 348 -24.60 16.91 -4.56
CA GLU A 348 -25.17 18.22 -4.29
C GLU A 348 -24.11 18.96 -3.49
N ALA A 349 -23.54 20.04 -4.06
CA ALA A 349 -22.58 20.89 -3.36
C ALA A 349 -23.14 21.05 -1.95
N PRO A 350 -22.38 20.65 -0.91
CA PRO A 350 -22.97 20.37 0.38
C PRO A 350 -23.82 21.57 0.77
N ALA A 351 -25.12 21.36 0.98
CA ALA A 351 -26.03 22.47 1.25
C ALA A 351 -25.47 23.34 2.39
N GLU A 352 -24.74 22.71 3.31
CA GLU A 352 -23.94 23.34 4.34
C GLU A 352 -22.53 22.74 4.43
N ILE A 353 -21.51 23.60 4.55
CA ILE A 353 -20.14 23.25 4.91
C ILE A 353 -20.02 23.39 6.43
N PHE A 354 -19.54 22.33 7.10
CA PHE A 354 -19.43 22.28 8.55
C PHE A 354 -18.05 22.77 9.01
N VAL A 355 -18.03 23.81 9.84
CA VAL A 355 -16.80 24.43 10.35
C VAL A 355 -16.78 24.41 11.88
N LEU A 356 -15.65 23.98 12.44
CA LEU A 356 -15.32 24.14 13.86
C LEU A 356 -14.22 25.19 13.96
N MET A 357 -14.57 26.42 14.38
CA MET A 357 -13.64 27.54 14.37
C MET A 357 -12.47 27.28 15.31
N GLY A 358 -11.25 27.54 14.84
CA GLY A 358 -10.00 27.37 15.58
C GLY A 358 -9.44 25.95 15.61
N ASN A 359 -10.11 24.95 15.02
CA ASN A 359 -9.58 23.59 14.86
C ASN A 359 -8.71 23.53 13.59
N VAL A 360 -7.42 23.76 13.74
CA VAL A 360 -6.45 23.87 12.65
C VAL A 360 -5.81 22.52 12.33
N ASN A 361 -5.59 21.68 13.35
CA ASN A 361 -4.93 20.39 13.20
C ASN A 361 -5.90 19.22 12.93
N THR A 362 -7.21 19.50 12.84
CA THR A 362 -8.30 18.55 12.56
C THR A 362 -8.54 17.45 13.58
N ASP A 363 -8.05 17.58 14.82
CA ASP A 363 -8.21 16.56 15.86
C ASP A 363 -9.57 16.61 16.61
N SER A 364 -10.51 17.40 16.08
CA SER A 364 -11.84 17.68 16.64
C SER A 364 -11.85 18.40 17.99
N LYS A 365 -10.73 19.03 18.36
CA LYS A 365 -10.63 19.90 19.53
C LYS A 365 -10.13 21.28 19.09
N VAL A 366 -10.27 22.23 20.01
CA VAL A 366 -9.70 23.58 19.86
C VAL A 366 -8.87 23.83 21.11
N ASP A 367 -7.57 23.66 20.97
CA ASP A 367 -6.60 23.82 22.05
C ASP A 367 -5.27 24.46 21.57
N ILE A 368 -4.24 24.41 22.40
CA ILE A 368 -2.97 25.08 22.10
C ILE A 368 -2.26 24.46 20.89
N ALA A 369 -2.53 23.20 20.56
CA ALA A 369 -1.95 22.51 19.41
C ALA A 369 -2.36 23.18 18.09
N ASP A 370 -3.57 23.75 18.01
CA ASP A 370 -4.06 24.46 16.83
C ASP A 370 -3.27 25.73 16.53
N ALA A 371 -3.03 26.54 17.56
CA ALA A 371 -2.22 27.74 17.41
C ALA A 371 -0.77 27.39 17.03
N ILE A 372 -0.22 26.29 17.55
CA ILE A 372 1.11 25.80 17.18
C ILE A 372 1.13 25.30 15.74
N ALA A 373 0.09 24.57 15.31
CA ALA A 373 -0.03 24.08 13.94
C ALA A 373 -0.08 25.25 12.95
N LEU A 374 -0.91 26.26 13.22
CA LEU A 374 -1.03 27.45 12.37
C LEU A 374 0.28 28.24 12.30
N LEU A 375 0.94 28.49 13.43
CA LEU A 375 2.23 29.19 13.45
C LEU A 375 3.33 28.38 12.77
N GLY A 376 3.30 27.05 12.90
CA GLY A 376 4.21 26.14 12.20
C GLY A 376 4.01 26.18 10.69
N TYR A 377 2.78 26.30 10.21
CA TYR A 377 2.48 26.51 8.80
C TYR A 377 2.99 27.88 8.32
N LEU A 378 2.64 28.96 9.05
CA LEU A 378 2.97 30.33 8.65
C LEU A 378 4.47 30.64 8.67
N PHE A 379 5.22 30.08 9.63
CA PHE A 379 6.62 30.46 9.89
C PHE A 379 7.61 29.30 9.89
N GLY A 380 7.14 28.05 9.86
CA GLY A 380 7.99 26.86 9.94
C GLY A 380 8.60 26.42 8.62
N GLY A 381 8.39 27.16 7.52
CA GLY A 381 8.93 26.81 6.20
C GLY A 381 8.40 25.47 5.67
N GLY A 382 7.14 25.13 5.97
CA GLY A 382 6.52 23.86 5.59
C GLY A 382 6.69 22.73 6.61
N ALA A 383 7.26 22.98 7.80
CA ALA A 383 7.40 21.96 8.85
C ALA A 383 6.07 21.45 9.43
N LYS A 384 4.95 22.12 9.14
CA LYS A 384 3.59 21.67 9.41
C LYS A 384 2.77 21.77 8.13
N PRO A 385 1.87 20.80 7.87
CA PRO A 385 1.01 20.83 6.69
C PRO A 385 0.08 22.07 6.73
N PRO A 386 -0.42 22.52 5.57
CA PRO A 386 -1.44 23.57 5.53
C PRO A 386 -2.70 23.14 6.29
N PRO A 387 -3.49 24.09 6.83
CA PRO A 387 -4.79 23.78 7.43
C PRO A 387 -5.72 23.11 6.41
N VAL A 388 -6.31 21.98 6.79
CA VAL A 388 -7.30 21.24 5.97
C VAL A 388 -8.56 22.07 5.71
N CYS A 389 -8.93 22.92 6.66
CA CYS A 389 -9.98 23.92 6.50
C CYS A 389 -9.41 25.30 6.81
N ALA A 390 -9.02 26.01 5.76
CA ALA A 390 -8.52 27.38 5.85
C ALA A 390 -9.53 28.31 6.54
N LYS A 391 -10.84 28.05 6.38
CA LYS A 391 -11.87 28.83 7.06
C LYS A 391 -11.95 28.57 8.56
N ALA A 392 -11.68 27.35 9.02
CA ALA A 392 -11.56 27.08 10.46
C ALA A 392 -10.35 27.79 11.06
N ALA A 393 -9.28 27.94 10.29
CA ALA A 393 -8.05 28.61 10.71
C ALA A 393 -8.13 30.15 10.64
N ASP A 394 -8.98 30.72 9.79
CA ASP A 394 -9.31 32.16 9.69
C ASP A 394 -10.20 32.60 10.86
N ALA A 395 -9.63 32.60 12.07
CA ALA A 395 -10.36 32.79 13.33
C ALA A 395 -10.90 34.22 13.52
N ASN A 396 -10.45 35.17 12.70
CA ASN A 396 -10.93 36.55 12.70
C ASN A 396 -11.85 36.88 11.49
N ASP A 397 -12.11 35.91 10.62
CA ASP A 397 -12.99 35.99 9.45
C ASP A 397 -12.63 37.10 8.44
N ASP A 398 -11.35 37.46 8.33
CA ASP A 398 -10.89 38.51 7.40
C ASP A 398 -10.48 37.99 6.01
N ASN A 399 -10.63 36.69 5.80
CA ASN A 399 -10.26 35.92 4.60
C ASN A 399 -8.75 35.91 4.31
N LYS A 400 -7.92 36.10 5.34
CA LYS A 400 -6.48 35.89 5.29
C LYS A 400 -6.07 35.01 6.45
N LEU A 401 -5.22 34.05 6.15
CA LEU A 401 -4.47 33.32 7.18
C LEU A 401 -3.18 34.04 7.49
N ASP A 402 -3.10 34.66 8.66
CA ASP A 402 -1.89 35.27 9.18
C ASP A 402 -1.77 35.16 10.71
N ILE A 403 -0.82 35.90 11.29
CA ILE A 403 -0.54 35.82 12.74
C ILE A 403 -1.72 36.30 13.60
N ALA A 404 -2.62 37.13 13.05
CA ALA A 404 -3.80 37.61 13.76
C ALA A 404 -4.73 36.47 14.13
N ASP A 405 -4.82 35.42 13.31
CA ASP A 405 -5.64 34.24 13.56
C ASP A 405 -5.10 33.40 14.71
N ALA A 406 -3.78 33.16 14.73
CA ALA A 406 -3.14 32.46 15.84
C ALA A 406 -3.31 33.23 17.16
N ILE A 407 -3.20 34.55 17.13
CA ILE A 407 -3.48 35.42 18.27
C ILE A 407 -4.94 35.30 18.72
N LYS A 408 -5.87 35.23 17.76
CA LYS A 408 -7.31 35.12 18.02
C LYS A 408 -7.69 33.79 18.66
N ILE A 409 -7.12 32.67 18.19
CA ILE A 409 -7.25 31.34 18.80
C ILE A 409 -6.72 31.36 20.23
N LEU A 410 -5.51 31.89 20.46
CA LEU A 410 -4.94 32.00 21.82
C LEU A 410 -5.78 32.92 22.73
N GLY A 411 -6.31 34.01 22.19
CA GLY A 411 -7.23 34.91 22.89
C GLY A 411 -8.53 34.23 23.29
N TYR A 412 -9.05 33.37 22.42
CA TYR A 412 -10.20 32.51 22.71
C TYR A 412 -9.92 31.52 23.84
N LEU A 413 -8.78 30.83 23.80
CA LEU A 413 -8.40 29.84 24.80
C LEU A 413 -8.12 30.43 26.19
N PHE A 414 -7.42 31.56 26.25
CA PHE A 414 -6.84 32.05 27.51
C PHE A 414 -7.44 33.37 28.00
N SER A 415 -8.13 34.12 27.15
CA SER A 415 -8.62 35.48 27.47
C SER A 415 -10.12 35.67 27.25
N GLN A 416 -10.86 34.57 26.99
CA GLN A 416 -12.31 34.61 26.70
C GLN A 416 -12.66 35.56 25.55
N GLN A 417 -11.73 35.79 24.61
CA GLN A 417 -12.03 36.55 23.42
C GLN A 417 -12.88 35.70 22.48
N ALA A 418 -13.80 36.33 21.76
CA ALA A 418 -14.57 35.61 20.76
C ALA A 418 -13.77 35.50 19.45
N MET A 419 -13.97 34.38 18.74
CA MET A 419 -13.63 34.23 17.31
C MET A 419 -14.82 34.69 16.46
N LEU A 420 -14.63 34.79 15.14
CA LEU A 420 -15.70 35.05 14.19
C LEU A 420 -15.96 33.80 13.34
N ALA A 421 -17.23 33.46 13.16
CA ALA A 421 -17.70 32.40 12.27
C ALA A 421 -17.81 32.92 10.82
N PRO A 422 -17.94 32.05 9.80
CA PRO A 422 -18.08 32.45 8.40
C PRO A 422 -19.22 33.41 8.09
N ASP A 423 -20.26 33.45 8.93
CA ASP A 423 -21.38 34.39 8.86
C ASP A 423 -21.15 35.68 9.68
N HIS A 424 -19.90 35.98 10.02
CA HIS A 424 -19.49 37.01 10.99
C HIS A 424 -20.12 36.85 12.40
N GLY A 425 -20.70 35.69 12.70
CA GLY A 425 -21.25 35.35 14.00
C GLY A 425 -20.16 35.28 15.08
N THR A 426 -20.52 35.64 16.31
CA THR A 426 -19.57 35.60 17.44
C THR A 426 -19.46 34.18 18.00
N ILE A 427 -18.25 33.61 17.97
CA ILE A 427 -17.94 32.28 18.53
C ILE A 427 -17.26 32.42 19.90
N THR A 428 -17.87 31.80 20.91
CA THR A 428 -17.42 31.80 22.31
C THR A 428 -17.16 30.37 22.77
N ALA A 429 -16.49 30.19 23.92
CA ALA A 429 -16.24 28.86 24.48
C ALA A 429 -17.53 28.05 24.73
N ALA A 430 -18.70 28.70 24.88
CA ALA A 430 -19.99 28.05 25.05
C ALA A 430 -20.69 27.71 23.73
N THR A 431 -20.28 28.34 22.62
CA THR A 431 -20.97 28.24 21.33
C THR A 431 -20.10 27.64 20.22
N ASN A 432 -18.82 27.39 20.47
CA ASN A 432 -17.93 26.79 19.50
C ASN A 432 -18.20 25.29 19.37
N VAL A 433 -19.06 24.94 18.42
CA VAL A 433 -19.38 23.58 18.01
C VAL A 433 -19.27 23.52 16.49
N CYS A 434 -19.06 22.32 15.96
CA CYS A 434 -19.08 22.10 14.52
C CYS A 434 -20.45 22.51 13.96
N THR A 435 -20.46 23.60 13.18
CA THR A 435 -21.69 24.27 12.72
C THR A 435 -21.74 24.28 11.20
N GLY A 436 -22.91 23.97 10.63
CA GLY A 436 -23.14 24.03 9.19
C GLY A 436 -23.44 25.46 8.74
N TYR A 437 -22.72 25.92 7.71
CA TYR A 437 -22.96 27.20 7.04
C TYR A 437 -23.26 26.95 5.58
N ALA A 438 -24.22 27.67 5.00
CA ALA A 438 -24.60 27.48 3.61
C ALA A 438 -23.39 27.62 2.68
N ALA A 439 -23.12 26.64 1.81
CA ALA A 439 -21.94 26.68 0.94
C ALA A 439 -21.93 27.89 -0.01
N GLY A 440 -23.12 28.30 -0.47
CA GLY A 440 -23.33 29.54 -1.26
C GLY A 440 -23.78 30.74 -0.42
N GLY A 441 -23.65 30.67 0.90
CA GLY A 441 -24.04 31.76 1.80
C GLY A 441 -23.16 32.99 1.63
N VAL A 442 -23.74 34.14 1.88
CA VAL A 442 -23.08 35.44 1.80
C VAL A 442 -23.23 36.09 3.16
N ASP A 443 -22.13 36.64 3.68
CA ASP A 443 -22.11 37.41 4.90
C ASP A 443 -22.86 38.73 4.73
N ASP A 444 -23.83 38.96 5.61
CA ASP A 444 -24.62 40.19 5.64
C ASP A 444 -23.78 41.39 6.10
N PHE A 445 -22.67 41.16 6.80
CA PHE A 445 -21.80 42.23 7.30
C PHE A 445 -20.91 42.84 6.19
N ASP A 446 -20.28 42.02 5.35
CA ASP A 446 -19.36 42.50 4.30
C ASP A 446 -19.76 42.16 2.85
N ALA A 447 -20.89 41.46 2.66
CA ALA A 447 -21.40 40.98 1.37
C ALA A 447 -20.46 40.03 0.62
N LYS A 448 -19.51 39.39 1.31
CA LYS A 448 -18.65 38.35 0.72
C LYS A 448 -19.21 36.96 0.98
N PRO A 449 -18.89 35.97 0.12
CA PRO A 449 -19.26 34.59 0.39
C PRO A 449 -18.66 34.10 1.71
N TYR A 450 -19.41 33.28 2.46
CA TYR A 450 -18.89 32.56 3.65
C TYR A 450 -17.62 31.77 3.30
N PHE A 451 -17.60 31.20 2.10
CA PHE A 451 -16.51 30.37 1.57
C PHE A 451 -16.01 30.97 0.25
N PRO A 452 -15.09 31.94 0.27
CA PRO A 452 -14.46 32.40 -0.95
C PRO A 452 -13.65 31.25 -1.58
N ALA A 453 -13.47 31.30 -2.90
CA ALA A 453 -12.80 30.22 -3.65
C ALA A 453 -11.41 29.86 -3.08
N GLN A 454 -10.70 30.83 -2.49
CA GLN A 454 -9.44 30.63 -1.79
C GLN A 454 -9.34 31.56 -0.57
N VAL A 455 -8.75 31.08 0.51
CA VAL A 455 -8.34 31.86 1.70
C VAL A 455 -6.82 31.78 1.79
N SER A 456 -6.13 32.90 1.58
CA SER A 456 -4.65 32.93 1.44
C SER A 456 -4.06 31.92 0.42
N GLY A 457 -4.81 31.57 -0.62
CA GLY A 457 -4.35 30.61 -1.65
C GLY A 457 -4.51 29.14 -1.27
N LEU A 458 -5.24 28.85 -0.19
CA LEU A 458 -5.74 27.51 0.15
C LEU A 458 -7.25 27.42 -0.13
N PRO A 459 -7.78 26.22 -0.45
CA PRO A 459 -9.22 26.02 -0.52
C PRO A 459 -9.87 26.29 0.85
N PRO A 460 -11.12 26.79 0.88
CA PRO A 460 -11.78 27.18 2.12
C PRO A 460 -11.92 26.03 3.12
N CYS A 461 -12.41 24.84 2.71
CA CYS A 461 -12.38 23.61 3.50
C CYS A 461 -12.38 22.36 2.61
N ALA A 462 -11.49 21.40 2.89
CA ALA A 462 -11.44 20.11 2.18
C ALA A 462 -12.40 19.05 2.79
N ALA A 463 -12.52 19.01 4.13
CA ALA A 463 -13.43 18.10 4.83
C ALA A 463 -14.39 18.86 5.78
N PRO A 464 -15.70 18.55 5.81
CA PRO A 464 -16.60 19.04 6.85
C PRO A 464 -16.21 18.42 8.21
N CYS A 465 -16.28 19.17 9.32
CA CYS A 465 -15.93 18.68 10.67
C CYS A 465 -16.91 17.63 11.27
N ARG A 466 -17.51 16.79 10.44
CA ARG A 466 -18.56 15.82 10.80
C ARG A 466 -18.02 14.48 11.25
#